data_AF-A0A2E7MML9-F1
#
_entry.id   AF-A0A2E7MML9-F1
#
_cell.length_a   1.000
_cell.length_b   1.000
_cell.length_c   1.000
_cell.angle_alpha   90.00
_cell.angle_beta   90.00
_cell.angle_gamma   90.00
#
_symmetry.space_group_name_H-M   'P 1'
#
loop_
_entity.id
_entity.type
_entity.pdbx_description
1 polymer ?
#
loop_
_entity_poly.entity_id
_entity_poly.type
_entity_poly.pdbx_seq_one_letter_code
_entity_poly.pdbx_strand_id
1 'polypeptide(L)'
;MPPIRTFSQYLIGQASFERPSFFYAYAGMWLHLLIGTILFLLFSTTSWLEGFAPLVISSFSFGIFIYGLLVREYILFINLGSYLCSLIRTLAPETIGFAFLLIAIITALVSAFFLLSSEYRRYNSEEYSEGSYKSAAVPIWIAVFMGIIVLLIFFYGLNLL
;
A
#
# COMPACT_ATOMS: atom_id res chain seq x y z
N MET A 1 -21.47 -4.01 27.55
CA MET A 1 -21.16 -3.65 26.15
C MET A 1 -19.86 -4.32 25.77
N PRO A 2 -19.76 -5.02 24.63
CA PRO A 2 -18.47 -5.53 24.17
C PRO A 2 -17.49 -4.36 23.99
N PRO A 3 -16.17 -4.56 24.21
CA PRO A 3 -15.19 -3.50 24.03
C PRO A 3 -15.14 -3.08 22.56
N ILE A 4 -15.24 -1.77 22.32
CA ILE A 4 -15.05 -1.16 21.00
C ILE A 4 -13.64 -1.47 20.53
N ARG A 5 -13.50 -2.16 19.40
CA ARG A 5 -12.19 -2.49 18.81
C ARG A 5 -11.56 -1.23 18.24
N THR A 6 -10.24 -1.10 18.32
CA THR A 6 -9.55 -0.02 17.57
C THR A 6 -9.50 -0.34 16.08
N PHE A 7 -9.33 0.68 15.22
CA PHE A 7 -9.22 0.46 13.77
C PHE A 7 -8.07 -0.50 13.39
N SER A 8 -6.94 -0.46 14.09
CA SER A 8 -5.84 -1.41 13.85
C SER A 8 -6.22 -2.84 14.22
N GLN A 9 -6.95 -3.03 15.33
CA GLN A 9 -7.47 -4.34 15.73
C GLN A 9 -8.52 -4.85 14.75
N TYR A 10 -9.29 -3.95 14.15
CA TYR A 10 -10.23 -4.26 13.09
C TYR A 10 -9.53 -4.77 11.82
N LEU A 11 -8.44 -4.12 11.38
CA LEU A 11 -7.69 -4.50 10.18
C LEU A 11 -6.89 -5.81 10.33
N ILE A 12 -6.26 -6.02 11.48
CA ILE A 12 -5.36 -7.16 11.72
C ILE A 12 -6.14 -8.38 12.26
N GLY A 13 -7.32 -8.13 12.85
CA GLY A 13 -8.07 -9.11 13.60
C GLY A 13 -7.59 -9.24 15.05
N GLN A 14 -8.36 -9.98 15.84
CA GLN A 14 -8.01 -10.40 17.20
C GLN A 14 -8.11 -11.92 17.28
N ALA A 15 -7.42 -12.54 18.25
CA ALA A 15 -7.33 -14.00 18.40
C ALA A 15 -8.69 -14.73 18.47
N SER A 16 -9.75 -14.04 18.87
CA SER A 16 -11.12 -14.56 18.99
C SER A 16 -11.99 -14.41 17.73
N PHE A 17 -11.49 -13.78 16.66
CA PHE A 17 -12.26 -13.51 15.44
C PHE A 17 -11.56 -14.02 14.18
N GLU A 18 -12.36 -14.28 13.15
CA GLU A 18 -11.87 -14.59 11.82
C GLU A 18 -10.93 -13.48 11.32
N ARG A 19 -9.79 -13.87 10.72
CA ARG A 19 -8.78 -12.89 10.31
C ARG A 19 -9.27 -12.13 9.07
N PRO A 20 -9.30 -10.80 9.09
CA PRO A 20 -9.71 -10.00 7.93
C PRO A 20 -8.78 -10.21 6.73
N SER A 21 -9.28 -9.98 5.52
CA SER A 21 -8.50 -10.04 4.28
C SER A 21 -7.25 -9.16 4.31
N PHE A 22 -7.30 -8.02 5.03
CA PHE A 22 -6.16 -7.14 5.24
C PHE A 22 -4.98 -7.81 5.96
N PHE A 23 -5.25 -8.69 6.94
CA PHE A 23 -4.19 -9.43 7.63
C PHE A 23 -3.36 -10.27 6.66
N TYR A 24 -4.02 -11.03 5.78
CA TYR A 24 -3.35 -11.89 4.81
C TYR A 24 -2.54 -11.11 3.78
N ALA A 25 -3.10 -9.98 3.32
CA ALA A 25 -2.39 -9.06 2.43
C ALA A 25 -1.13 -8.46 3.10
N TYR A 26 -1.26 -8.02 4.36
CA TYR A 26 -0.15 -7.49 5.15
C TYR A 26 0.94 -8.55 5.39
N ALA A 27 0.55 -9.78 5.75
CA ALA A 27 1.48 -10.89 5.91
C ALA A 27 2.17 -11.24 4.58
N GLY A 28 1.42 -11.26 3.48
CA GLY A 28 1.94 -11.50 2.12
C GLY A 28 2.96 -10.45 1.69
N MET A 29 2.71 -9.16 1.98
CA MET A 29 3.66 -8.08 1.76
C MET A 29 4.98 -8.31 2.49
N TRP A 30 4.94 -8.63 3.79
CA TRP A 30 6.15 -8.86 4.58
C TRP A 30 6.91 -10.11 4.14
N LEU A 31 6.20 -11.19 3.83
CA LEU A 31 6.80 -12.41 3.31
C LEU A 31 7.50 -12.13 1.96
N HIS A 32 6.83 -11.41 1.07
CA HIS A 32 7.40 -10.99 -0.21
C HIS A 32 8.65 -10.12 -0.01
N LEU A 33 8.61 -9.15 0.89
CA LEU A 33 9.74 -8.28 1.20
C LEU A 33 10.92 -9.08 1.80
N LEU A 34 10.66 -10.02 2.70
CA LEU A 34 11.68 -10.88 3.30
C LEU A 34 12.37 -11.74 2.23
N ILE A 35 11.57 -12.49 1.45
CA ILE A 35 12.08 -13.35 0.38
C ILE A 35 12.85 -12.52 -0.64
N GLY A 36 12.26 -11.42 -1.10
CA GLY A 36 12.89 -10.54 -2.07
C GLY A 36 14.18 -9.88 -1.54
N THR A 37 14.25 -9.56 -0.25
CA THR A 37 15.48 -9.07 0.40
C THR A 37 16.57 -10.13 0.38
N ILE A 38 16.24 -11.37 0.76
CA ILE A 38 17.19 -12.49 0.75
C ILE A 38 17.71 -12.72 -0.68
N LEU A 39 16.80 -12.78 -1.67
CA LEU A 39 17.18 -12.95 -3.06
C LEU A 39 18.04 -11.79 -3.56
N PHE A 40 17.70 -10.54 -3.21
CA PHE A 40 18.49 -9.38 -3.56
C PHE A 40 19.91 -9.45 -2.97
N LEU A 41 20.05 -9.80 -1.70
CA LEU A 41 21.36 -9.92 -1.04
C LEU A 41 22.22 -11.05 -1.63
N LEU A 42 21.61 -12.14 -2.09
CA LEU A 42 22.34 -13.29 -2.63
C LEU A 42 22.74 -13.12 -4.10
N PHE A 43 21.93 -12.41 -4.90
CA PHE A 43 22.06 -12.42 -6.36
C PHE A 43 22.31 -11.05 -6.98
N SER A 44 22.13 -9.95 -6.25
CA SER A 44 22.27 -8.62 -6.82
C SER A 44 23.71 -8.12 -6.79
N THR A 45 24.11 -7.46 -7.88
CA THR A 45 25.36 -6.70 -7.98
C THR A 45 25.15 -5.19 -7.79
N THR A 46 23.89 -4.73 -7.70
CA THR A 46 23.57 -3.31 -7.47
C THR A 46 23.72 -2.92 -6.01
N SER A 47 23.95 -1.63 -5.77
CA SER A 47 24.05 -1.11 -4.41
C SER A 47 22.75 -1.37 -3.64
N TRP A 48 22.88 -1.67 -2.35
CA TRP A 48 21.71 -1.91 -1.48
C TRP A 48 20.74 -0.72 -1.48
N LEU A 49 21.28 0.51 -1.51
CA LEU A 49 20.50 1.74 -1.52
C LEU A 49 19.60 1.85 -2.77
N GLU A 50 20.11 1.45 -3.94
CA GLU A 50 19.34 1.50 -5.18
C GLU A 50 18.27 0.41 -5.29
N GLY A 51 18.55 -0.78 -4.75
CA GLY A 51 17.63 -1.91 -4.82
C GLY A 51 16.55 -1.94 -3.73
N PHE A 52 16.80 -1.29 -2.59
CA PHE A 52 15.89 -1.36 -1.45
C PHE A 52 14.56 -0.65 -1.70
N ALA A 53 14.59 0.57 -2.24
CA ALA A 53 13.39 1.35 -2.54
C ALA A 53 12.42 0.61 -3.50
N PRO A 54 12.84 0.13 -4.69
CA PRO A 54 11.95 -0.63 -5.55
C PRO A 54 11.49 -1.94 -4.91
N LEU A 55 12.32 -2.60 -4.10
CA LEU A 55 11.92 -3.82 -3.40
C LEU A 55 10.76 -3.58 -2.41
N VAL A 56 10.85 -2.49 -1.63
CA VAL A 56 9.80 -2.09 -0.68
C VAL A 56 8.51 -1.75 -1.43
N ILE A 57 8.59 -0.95 -2.49
CA ILE A 57 7.42 -0.53 -3.27
C ILE A 57 6.77 -1.70 -4.01
N SER A 58 7.58 -2.61 -4.56
CA SER A 58 7.09 -3.86 -5.16
C SER A 58 6.35 -4.69 -4.11
N SER A 59 6.94 -4.90 -2.93
CA SER A 59 6.31 -5.70 -1.87
C SER A 59 5.01 -5.07 -1.37
N PHE A 60 4.98 -3.75 -1.23
CA PHE A 60 3.79 -3.01 -0.84
C PHE A 60 2.67 -3.11 -1.90
N SER A 61 3.02 -2.90 -3.17
CA SER A 61 2.10 -3.03 -4.30
C SER A 61 1.54 -4.46 -4.42
N PHE A 62 2.39 -5.47 -4.20
CA PHE A 62 1.98 -6.87 -4.16
C PHE A 62 0.99 -7.16 -3.03
N GLY A 63 1.20 -6.60 -1.84
CA GLY A 63 0.25 -6.69 -0.73
C GLY A 63 -1.13 -6.10 -1.08
N ILE A 64 -1.17 -4.90 -1.66
CA ILE A 64 -2.43 -4.26 -2.09
C ILE A 64 -3.12 -5.08 -3.19
N PHE A 65 -2.34 -5.66 -4.12
CA PHE A 65 -2.87 -6.55 -5.14
C PHE A 65 -3.50 -7.82 -4.53
N ILE A 66 -2.83 -8.48 -3.58
CA ILE A 66 -3.38 -9.63 -2.85
C ILE A 66 -4.67 -9.23 -2.15
N TYR A 67 -4.70 -8.09 -1.46
CA TYR A 67 -5.92 -7.60 -0.83
C TYR A 67 -7.07 -7.47 -1.83
N GLY A 68 -6.80 -6.84 -2.98
CA GLY A 68 -7.77 -6.70 -4.08
C GLY A 68 -8.30 -8.05 -4.58
N LEU A 69 -7.45 -9.09 -4.64
CA LEU A 69 -7.87 -10.46 -4.98
C LEU A 69 -8.81 -11.05 -3.93
N LEU A 70 -8.48 -10.89 -2.64
CA LEU A 70 -9.25 -11.46 -1.54
C LEU A 70 -10.63 -10.82 -1.39
N VAL A 71 -10.72 -9.50 -1.57
CA VAL A 71 -11.96 -8.71 -1.39
C VAL A 71 -12.70 -8.47 -2.71
N ARG A 72 -12.12 -8.89 -3.84
CA ARG A 72 -12.64 -8.70 -5.21
C ARG A 72 -12.81 -7.22 -5.59
N GLU A 73 -11.93 -6.36 -5.09
CA GLU A 73 -11.85 -4.95 -5.45
C GLU A 73 -10.89 -4.75 -6.64
N TYR A 74 -11.39 -4.93 -7.86
CA TYR A 74 -10.58 -4.91 -9.10
C TYR A 74 -9.85 -3.59 -9.35
N ILE A 75 -10.32 -2.47 -8.79
CA ILE A 75 -9.62 -1.18 -8.91
C ILE A 75 -8.20 -1.25 -8.32
N LEU A 76 -7.97 -2.11 -7.33
CA LEU A 76 -6.66 -2.31 -6.71
C LEU A 76 -5.69 -3.10 -7.59
N PHE A 77 -6.14 -3.68 -8.71
CA PHE A 77 -5.26 -4.41 -9.63
C PHE A 77 -4.29 -3.50 -10.38
N ILE A 78 -4.50 -2.18 -10.35
CA ILE A 78 -3.51 -1.20 -10.79
C ILE A 78 -2.16 -1.38 -10.07
N ASN A 79 -2.16 -1.98 -8.88
CA ASN A 79 -0.94 -2.28 -8.12
C ASN A 79 -0.11 -3.41 -8.73
N LEU A 80 -0.68 -4.24 -9.62
CA LEU A 80 0.13 -5.13 -10.46
C LEU A 80 0.99 -4.31 -11.45
N GLY A 81 0.41 -3.26 -12.04
CA GLY A 81 1.15 -2.32 -12.88
C GLY A 81 2.24 -1.59 -12.09
N SER A 82 1.91 -1.12 -10.88
CA SER A 82 2.88 -0.53 -9.94
C SER A 82 4.04 -1.48 -9.61
N TYR A 83 3.71 -2.74 -9.29
CA TYR A 83 4.68 -3.79 -9.03
C TYR A 83 5.63 -4.00 -10.23
N LEU A 84 5.08 -4.12 -11.44
CA LEU A 84 5.86 -4.29 -12.66
C LEU A 84 6.74 -3.07 -12.96
N CYS A 85 6.22 -1.84 -12.79
CA CYS A 85 7.01 -0.62 -12.95
C CYS A 85 8.19 -0.58 -11.98
N SER A 86 7.96 -0.95 -10.73
CA SER A 86 9.00 -1.02 -9.71
C SER A 86 10.05 -2.10 -10.01
N LEU A 87 9.66 -3.23 -10.61
CA LEU A 87 10.63 -4.21 -11.10
C LEU A 87 11.41 -3.72 -12.33
N ILE A 88 10.75 -3.03 -13.26
CA ILE A 88 11.42 -2.48 -14.45
C ILE A 88 12.55 -1.51 -14.07
N ARG A 89 12.47 -0.83 -12.91
CA ARG A 89 13.56 0.01 -12.37
C ARG A 89 14.91 -0.73 -12.29
N THR A 90 14.92 -2.04 -12.08
CA THR A 90 16.16 -2.82 -11.97
C THR A 90 16.75 -3.19 -13.33
N LEU A 91 15.98 -3.05 -14.42
CA LEU A 91 16.36 -3.43 -15.78
C LEU A 91 16.53 -2.22 -16.72
N ALA A 92 15.88 -1.09 -16.41
CA ALA A 92 15.84 0.08 -17.26
C ALA A 92 17.07 1.01 -17.05
N PRO A 93 17.44 1.81 -18.08
CA PRO A 93 18.41 2.90 -17.92
C PRO A 93 18.01 3.84 -16.79
N GLU A 94 18.98 4.43 -16.08
CA GLU A 94 18.76 5.17 -14.82
C GLU A 94 17.56 6.14 -14.88
N THR A 95 17.54 7.05 -15.85
CA THR A 95 16.50 8.09 -15.97
C THR A 95 15.09 7.51 -16.16
N ILE A 96 14.96 6.51 -17.05
CA ILE A 96 13.68 5.85 -17.33
C ILE A 96 13.25 5.00 -16.12
N GLY A 97 14.21 4.32 -15.49
CA GLY A 97 13.98 3.53 -14.29
C GLY A 97 13.39 4.38 -13.16
N PHE A 98 13.97 5.56 -12.90
CA PHE A 98 13.46 6.48 -11.88
C PHE A 98 12.02 6.94 -12.16
N ALA A 99 11.68 7.24 -13.42
CA ALA A 99 10.30 7.56 -13.79
C ALA A 99 9.33 6.43 -13.42
N PHE A 100 9.67 5.17 -13.77
CA PHE A 100 8.83 4.01 -13.44
C PHE A 100 8.69 3.81 -11.93
N LEU A 101 9.77 3.98 -11.17
CA LEU A 101 9.70 3.88 -9.71
C LEU A 101 8.80 4.96 -9.09
N LEU A 102 8.86 6.19 -9.58
CA LEU A 102 8.00 7.27 -9.11
C LEU A 102 6.52 7.02 -9.41
N ILE A 103 6.21 6.54 -10.62
CA ILE A 103 4.86 6.13 -11.00
C ILE A 103 4.36 5.02 -10.07
N ALA A 104 5.20 4.03 -9.76
CA ALA A 104 4.89 2.95 -8.84
C ALA A 104 4.60 3.47 -7.42
N ILE A 105 5.47 4.35 -6.89
CA ILE A 105 5.29 4.97 -5.58
C ILE A 105 3.96 5.72 -5.51
N ILE A 106 3.68 6.60 -6.47
CA ILE A 106 2.44 7.40 -6.49
C ILE A 106 1.22 6.48 -6.56
N THR A 107 1.25 5.48 -7.44
CA THR A 107 0.14 4.53 -7.62
C THR A 107 -0.14 3.74 -6.34
N ALA A 108 0.91 3.20 -5.71
CA ALA A 108 0.79 2.41 -4.49
C ALA A 108 0.31 3.27 -3.31
N LEU A 109 0.84 4.50 -3.18
CA LEU A 109 0.41 5.47 -2.18
C LEU A 109 -1.07 5.81 -2.32
N VAL A 110 -1.51 6.23 -3.51
CA VAL A 110 -2.91 6.58 -3.76
C VAL A 110 -3.83 5.38 -3.54
N SER A 111 -3.44 4.19 -4.00
CA SER A 111 -4.20 2.95 -3.78
C SER A 111 -4.34 2.62 -2.30
N ALA A 112 -3.25 2.75 -1.53
CA ALA A 112 -3.26 2.51 -0.09
C ALA A 112 -4.18 3.49 0.65
N PHE A 113 -4.17 4.77 0.26
CA PHE A 113 -5.09 5.76 0.82
C PHE A 113 -6.55 5.38 0.57
N PHE A 114 -6.91 4.98 -0.66
CA PHE A 114 -8.27 4.56 -0.97
C PHE A 114 -8.69 3.30 -0.21
N LEU A 115 -7.81 2.31 -0.13
CA LEU A 115 -8.04 1.07 0.62
C LEU A 115 -8.24 1.34 2.12
N LEU A 116 -7.34 2.11 2.74
CA LEU A 116 -7.47 2.43 4.17
C LEU A 116 -8.70 3.29 4.44
N SER A 117 -9.05 4.19 3.52
CA SER A 117 -10.27 5.00 3.60
C SER A 117 -11.53 4.15 3.51
N SER A 118 -11.59 3.16 2.60
CA SER A 118 -12.74 2.27 2.48
C SER A 118 -12.91 1.40 3.73
N GLU A 119 -11.82 0.81 4.23
CA GLU A 119 -11.83 0.03 5.47
C GLU A 119 -12.17 0.89 6.69
N TYR A 120 -11.70 2.13 6.77
CA TYR A 120 -12.03 3.04 7.87
C TYR A 120 -13.52 3.38 7.90
N ARG A 121 -14.12 3.64 6.73
CA ARG A 121 -15.58 3.83 6.63
C ARG A 121 -16.34 2.56 7.03
N ARG A 122 -15.86 1.38 6.62
CA ARG A 122 -16.49 0.09 6.97
C ARG A 122 -16.44 -0.16 8.47
N TYR A 123 -15.27 0.03 9.08
CA TYR A 123 -15.07 -0.01 10.53
C TYR A 123 -16.04 0.93 11.28
N ASN A 124 -16.14 2.20 10.87
CA ASN A 124 -17.04 3.16 11.51
C ASN A 124 -18.51 2.75 11.37
N SER A 125 -18.90 2.17 10.22
CA SER A 125 -20.28 1.72 10.02
C SER A 125 -20.64 0.48 10.82
N GLU A 126 -19.70 -0.45 11.01
CA GLU A 126 -19.93 -1.72 11.71
C GLU A 126 -19.90 -1.53 13.23
N GLU A 127 -18.92 -0.78 13.75
CA GLU A 127 -18.68 -0.69 15.19
C GLU A 127 -19.53 0.40 15.90
N TYR A 128 -20.02 1.42 15.17
CA TYR A 128 -20.78 2.55 15.72
C TYR A 128 -22.23 2.62 15.22
N SER A 129 -22.83 1.46 14.93
CA SER A 129 -24.15 1.27 14.30
C SER A 129 -25.35 1.93 15.02
N GLU A 130 -25.20 2.48 16.22
CA GLU A 130 -26.31 3.07 17.00
C GLU A 130 -26.13 4.58 17.21
N GLY A 131 -26.75 5.37 16.32
CA GLY A 131 -27.10 6.77 16.59
C GLY A 131 -26.19 7.85 15.99
N SER A 132 -26.71 8.55 14.97
CA SER A 132 -26.32 9.91 14.57
C SER A 132 -24.91 10.20 14.02
N TYR A 133 -24.00 9.23 13.90
CA TYR A 133 -22.76 9.45 13.15
C TYR A 133 -22.94 9.05 11.69
N LYS A 134 -23.37 10.01 10.85
CA LYS A 134 -23.24 9.92 9.38
C LYS A 134 -21.83 9.42 9.06
N SER A 135 -21.72 8.29 8.34
CA SER A 135 -20.51 7.73 7.71
C SER A 135 -19.29 8.61 7.95
N ALA A 136 -18.55 8.36 9.03
CA ALA A 136 -17.42 9.20 9.39
C ALA A 136 -16.35 9.03 8.30
N ALA A 137 -16.31 10.01 7.40
CA ALA A 137 -15.31 10.11 6.35
C ALA A 137 -13.92 10.22 6.97
N VAL A 138 -12.89 9.79 6.24
CA VAL A 138 -11.51 10.01 6.64
C VAL A 138 -11.32 11.51 6.92
N PRO A 139 -10.68 11.88 8.06
CA PRO A 139 -10.42 13.28 8.36
C PRO A 139 -9.75 14.02 7.20
N ILE A 140 -10.28 15.18 6.83
CA ILE A 140 -9.85 15.97 5.66
C ILE A 140 -8.34 16.24 5.68
N TRP A 141 -7.75 16.48 6.86
CA TRP A 141 -6.33 16.75 6.98
C TRP A 141 -5.45 15.58 6.48
N ILE A 142 -5.90 14.33 6.61
CA ILE A 142 -5.19 13.15 6.09
C ILE A 142 -5.23 13.16 4.56
N ALA A 143 -6.39 13.46 3.97
CA ALA A 143 -6.53 13.54 2.51
C ALA A 143 -5.68 14.69 1.92
N VAL A 144 -5.66 15.85 2.58
CA VAL A 144 -4.82 16.99 2.19
C VAL A 144 -3.34 16.64 2.29
N PHE A 145 -2.92 16.06 3.41
CA PHE A 145 -1.53 15.65 3.61
C PHE A 145 -1.08 14.63 2.56
N MET A 146 -1.94 13.67 2.25
CA MET A 146 -1.71 12.69 1.19
C MET A 146 -1.53 13.35 -0.19
N GLY A 147 -2.42 14.29 -0.53
CA GLY A 147 -2.33 15.05 -1.77
C GLY A 147 -1.03 15.85 -1.87
N ILE A 148 -0.61 16.49 -0.77
CA ILE A 148 0.65 17.24 -0.71
C ILE A 148 1.85 16.29 -0.93
N ILE A 149 1.88 15.13 -0.29
CA ILE A 149 2.96 14.15 -0.49
C ILE A 149 3.04 13.71 -1.95
N VAL A 150 1.91 13.37 -2.57
CA VAL A 150 1.86 12.96 -3.98
C VAL A 150 2.36 14.06 -4.90
N LEU A 151 1.94 15.32 -4.66
CA LEU A 151 2.41 16.47 -5.43
C LEU A 151 3.93 16.70 -5.26
N LEU A 152 4.46 16.58 -4.05
CA LEU A 152 5.89 16.73 -3.80
C LEU A 152 6.70 15.65 -4.54
N ILE A 153 6.25 14.39 -4.50
CA ILE A 153 6.90 13.29 -5.22
C ILE A 153 6.83 13.52 -6.73
N PHE A 154 5.69 14.00 -7.22
CA PHE A 154 5.51 14.32 -8.64
C PHE A 154 6.45 15.46 -9.10
N PHE A 155 6.51 16.57 -8.36
CA PHE A 155 7.42 17.68 -8.68
C PHE A 155 8.89 17.29 -8.57
N TYR A 156 9.23 16.45 -7.59
CA TYR A 156 10.56 15.87 -7.49
C TYR A 156 10.90 15.03 -8.74
N GLY A 157 9.94 14.24 -9.22
CA GLY A 157 10.07 13.48 -10.45
C GLY A 157 10.30 14.34 -11.69
N LEU A 158 9.56 15.44 -11.82
CA LEU A 158 9.75 16.40 -12.91
C LEU A 158 11.10 17.12 -12.88
N ASN A 159 11.71 17.27 -11.70
CA ASN A 159 13.03 17.88 -11.57
C ASN A 159 14.15 16.92 -12.00
N LEU A 160 13.96 15.62 -11.76
CA LEU A 160 14.96 14.58 -12.07
C LEU A 160 14.99 14.15 -13.56
N LEU A 161 13.93 14.44 -14.32
CA LEU A 161 13.77 14.07 -15.73
C LEU A 161 14.18 15.21 -16.66
#